data_AF-A0A1T1B7E7-F1
#
_entry.id   AF-A0A1T1B7E7-F1
#
_cell.length_a   1.000
_cell.length_b   1.000
_cell.length_c   1.000
_cell.angle_alpha   90.00
_cell.angle_beta   90.00
_cell.angle_gamma   90.00
#
_symmetry.space_group_name_H-M   'P 1'
#
loop_
_entity.id
_entity.type
_entity.pdbx_description
1 polymer ?
#
loop_
_entity_poly.entity_id
_entity_poly.type
_entity_poly.pdbx_seq_one_letter_code
_entity_poly.pdbx_strand_id
1 'polypeptide(L)'
;MATGHAAAAETLLTAVRTSIEATGAQLVFLPPYSPDLSPIELMFSKVKSQTRRLEARSKTTVSEAIRVALEAVRPKDCAGWFQHCLFPQCL
;
A
#
# COMPACT_ATOMS: atom_id res chain seq x y z
N MET A 1 -24.83 -17.65 -19.72
CA MET A 1 -25.16 -16.30 -19.20
C MET A 1 -24.22 -15.93 -18.06
N ALA A 2 -22.97 -15.52 -18.36
CA ALA A 2 -21.95 -15.18 -17.35
C ALA A 2 -21.12 -13.93 -17.74
N THR A 3 -21.73 -12.97 -18.45
CA THR A 3 -21.00 -11.84 -19.06
C THR A 3 -21.16 -10.49 -18.33
N GLY A 4 -22.00 -10.39 -17.30
CA GLY A 4 -22.29 -9.12 -16.62
C GLY A 4 -21.23 -8.64 -15.61
N HIS A 5 -20.67 -9.54 -14.80
CA HIS A 5 -19.70 -9.17 -13.75
C HIS A 5 -18.33 -8.77 -14.32
N ALA A 6 -17.89 -9.41 -15.41
CA ALA A 6 -16.62 -9.10 -16.05
C ALA A 6 -16.64 -7.70 -16.68
N ALA A 7 -17.73 -7.33 -17.37
CA ALA A 7 -17.89 -6.01 -17.99
C ALA A 7 -17.91 -4.87 -16.95
N ALA A 8 -18.54 -5.09 -15.79
CA ALA A 8 -18.54 -4.12 -14.70
C ALA A 8 -17.14 -3.93 -14.08
N ALA A 9 -16.39 -5.03 -13.89
CA ALA A 9 -15.01 -4.98 -13.39
C ALA A 9 -14.06 -4.26 -14.36
N GLU A 10 -14.22 -4.50 -15.67
CA GLU A 10 -13.45 -3.84 -16.73
C GLU A 10 -13.75 -2.33 -16.80
N THR A 11 -15.03 -1.96 -16.62
CA THR A 11 -15.47 -0.56 -16.55
C THR A 11 -14.86 0.15 -15.34
N LEU A 12 -14.86 -0.49 -14.17
CA LEU A 12 -14.27 0.05 -12.94
C LEU A 12 -12.74 0.21 -13.05
N LEU A 13 -12.04 -0.79 -13.59
CA LEU A 13 -10.60 -0.71 -13.79
C LEU A 13 -10.24 0.46 -14.72
N THR A 14 -11.02 0.64 -15.78
CA THR A 14 -10.85 1.76 -16.71
C THR A 14 -11.05 3.10 -16.00
N ALA A 15 -12.13 3.26 -15.22
CA ALA A 15 -12.38 4.49 -14.47
C ALA A 15 -11.28 4.80 -13.45
N VAL A 16 -10.79 3.79 -12.73
CA VAL A 16 -9.69 3.93 -11.75
C VAL A 16 -8.40 4.34 -12.46
N ARG A 17 -8.03 3.67 -13.55
CA ARG A 17 -6.84 4.02 -14.34
C ARG A 17 -6.90 5.48 -14.79
N THR A 18 -7.98 5.88 -15.44
CA THR A 18 -8.16 7.25 -15.94
C THR A 18 -8.01 8.27 -14.82
N SER A 19 -8.59 7.99 -13.65
CA SER A 19 -8.51 8.90 -12.50
C SER A 19 -7.10 9.04 -11.95
N ILE A 20 -6.31 7.96 -11.93
CA ILE A 20 -4.91 7.98 -11.48
C ILE A 20 -4.04 8.75 -12.49
N GLU A 21 -4.13 8.39 -13.77
CA GLU A 21 -3.30 8.98 -14.83
C GLU A 21 -3.60 10.47 -15.06
N ALA A 22 -4.84 10.92 -14.81
CA ALA A 22 -5.21 12.34 -14.86
C ALA A 22 -4.44 13.23 -13.86
N THR A 23 -3.85 12.65 -12.81
CA THR A 23 -3.01 13.37 -11.83
C THR A 23 -1.53 13.42 -12.23
N GLY A 24 -1.15 12.80 -13.36
CA GLY A 24 0.23 12.64 -13.79
C GLY A 24 0.95 11.43 -13.16
N ALA A 25 0.23 10.60 -12.39
CA ALA A 25 0.75 9.37 -11.82
C ALA A 25 0.72 8.21 -12.82
N GLN A 26 1.59 7.21 -12.63
CA GLN A 26 1.61 5.99 -13.44
C GLN A 26 0.97 4.83 -12.67
N LEU A 27 0.05 4.11 -13.31
CA LEU A 27 -0.50 2.88 -12.76
C LEU A 27 0.40 1.68 -13.06
N VAL A 28 1.00 1.11 -12.01
CA VAL A 28 1.88 -0.05 -12.08
C VAL A 28 1.16 -1.28 -11.54
N PHE A 29 1.10 -2.35 -12.34
CA PHE A 29 0.51 -3.63 -11.94
C PHE A 29 1.60 -4.56 -11.43
N LEU A 30 1.31 -5.22 -10.32
CA LEU A 30 2.12 -6.33 -9.82
C LEU A 30 1.61 -7.65 -10.41
N PRO A 31 2.49 -8.64 -10.62
CA PRO A 31 2.05 -9.99 -10.93
C PRO A 31 1.12 -10.53 -9.84
N PRO A 32 0.13 -11.39 -10.16
CA PRO A 32 -0.75 -11.99 -9.18
C PRO A 32 0.02 -12.68 -8.05
N TYR A 33 -0.50 -12.61 -6.82
CA TYR A 33 0.10 -13.22 -5.63
C TYR A 33 1.56 -12.85 -5.37
N SER A 34 1.99 -11.64 -5.75
CA SER A 34 3.34 -11.14 -5.53
C SER A 34 3.41 -10.05 -4.44
N PRO A 35 3.03 -10.35 -3.18
CA PRO A 35 3.09 -9.36 -2.10
C PRO A 35 4.52 -8.89 -1.82
N ASP A 36 5.53 -9.72 -2.11
CA ASP A 36 6.94 -9.39 -1.94
C ASP A 36 7.41 -8.23 -2.84
N LEU A 37 6.67 -7.97 -3.93
CA LEU A 37 6.91 -6.85 -4.83
C LEU A 37 6.14 -5.58 -4.42
N SER A 38 5.47 -5.57 -3.27
CA SER A 38 4.65 -4.44 -2.82
C SER A 38 5.31 -3.70 -1.65
N PRO A 39 5.87 -2.49 -1.84
CA PRO A 39 6.55 -1.75 -0.77
C PRO A 39 5.67 -1.47 0.47
N ILE A 40 4.35 -1.37 0.28
CA ILE A 40 3.42 -1.12 1.38
C ILE A 40 3.38 -2.28 2.39
N GLU A 41 3.68 -3.51 1.97
CA GLU A 41 3.71 -4.67 2.87
C GLU A 41 4.87 -4.55 3.88
N LEU A 42 6.03 -4.04 3.44
CA LEU A 42 7.18 -3.75 4.30
C LEU A 42 6.87 -2.63 5.29
N MET A 43 6.18 -1.58 4.82
CA MET A 43 5.70 -0.50 5.70
C MET A 43 4.73 -1.03 6.76
N PHE A 44 3.74 -1.84 6.37
CA PHE A 44 2.81 -2.44 7.31
C PHE A 44 3.50 -3.40 8.29
N SER A 45 4.52 -4.14 7.86
CA SER A 45 5.33 -4.98 8.76
C SER A 45 5.96 -4.14 9.88
N LYS A 46 6.59 -3.00 9.53
CA LYS A 46 7.17 -2.07 10.50
C LYS A 46 6.11 -1.46 11.42
N VAL A 47 5.01 -0.95 10.86
CA VAL A 47 3.92 -0.33 11.64
C VAL A 47 3.29 -1.34 12.60
N LYS A 48 2.99 -2.56 12.14
CA LYS A 48 2.43 -3.64 12.98
C LYS A 48 3.39 -4.03 14.10
N SER A 49 4.69 -4.06 13.85
CA SER A 49 5.69 -4.33 14.88
C SER A 49 5.64 -3.29 16.01
N GLN A 50 5.55 -2.00 15.64
CA GLN A 50 5.48 -0.92 16.61
C GLN A 50 4.15 -0.90 17.37
N THR A 51 3.02 -1.05 16.68
CA THR A 51 1.70 -1.05 17.35
C THR A 51 1.55 -2.25 18.30
N ARG A 52 2.11 -3.41 17.97
CA ARG A 52 2.15 -4.58 18.87
C ARG A 52 2.96 -4.29 20.14
N ARG A 53 4.06 -3.56 20.05
CA ARG A 53 4.88 -3.16 21.21
C ARG A 53 4.15 -2.19 22.15
N LEU A 54 3.22 -1.39 21.62
CA LEU A 54 2.44 -0.43 22.41
C LEU A 54 1.24 -1.06 23.14
N GLU A 55 0.89 -2.31 22.82
CA GLU A 55 -0.11 -3.13 23.50
C GLU A 55 -1.49 -2.45 23.74
N ALA A 56 -1.89 -1.53 22.86
CA ALA A 56 -3.15 -0.81 22.97
C ALA A 56 -4.37 -1.76 22.97
N ARG A 57 -5.36 -1.49 23.84
CA ARG A 57 -6.57 -2.33 24.05
C ARG A 57 -7.90 -1.60 23.89
N SER A 58 -7.89 -0.33 23.49
CA SER A 58 -9.10 0.44 23.17
C SER A 58 -9.00 1.04 21.77
N LYS A 59 -10.14 1.36 21.15
CA LYS A 59 -10.14 2.00 19.82
C LYS A 59 -9.29 3.27 19.78
N THR A 60 -9.43 4.13 20.79
CA THR A 60 -8.68 5.40 20.87
C THR A 60 -7.18 5.17 21.02
N THR A 61 -6.79 4.24 21.90
CA THR A 61 -5.36 3.91 22.11
C THR A 61 -4.75 3.20 20.91
N VAL A 62 -5.52 2.40 20.16
CA VAL A 62 -5.07 1.76 18.92
C VAL A 62 -4.84 2.79 17.81
N SER A 63 -5.77 3.73 17.62
CA SER A 63 -5.59 4.83 16.65
C SER A 63 -4.34 5.66 16.97
N GLU A 64 -4.11 5.95 18.24
CA GLU A 64 -2.92 6.67 18.69
C GLU A 64 -1.63 5.86 18.48
N ALA A 65 -1.66 4.56 18.79
CA ALA A 65 -0.54 3.67 18.54
C ALA A 65 -0.19 3.60 17.04
N ILE A 66 -1.19 3.60 16.15
CA ILE A 66 -0.98 3.65 14.70
C ILE A 66 -0.35 4.98 14.29
N ARG A 67 -0.82 6.11 14.81
CA ARG A 67 -0.23 7.44 14.57
C ARG A 67 1.26 7.45 14.92
N VAL A 68 1.61 7.04 16.14
CA VAL A 68 2.99 6.96 16.62
C VAL A 68 3.83 6.00 15.77
N ALA A 69 3.27 4.87 15.37
CA ALA A 69 3.96 3.89 14.53
C ALA A 69 4.24 4.43 13.11
N LEU A 70 3.30 5.18 12.52
CA LEU A 70 3.49 5.85 11.23
C LEU A 70 4.56 6.95 11.31
N GLU A 71 4.60 7.71 12.41
CA GLU A 71 5.66 8.71 12.67
C GLU A 71 7.06 8.09 12.82
N ALA A 72 7.15 6.78 13.07
CA ALA A 72 8.41 6.05 13.10
C ALA A 72 8.94 5.65 11.71
N VAL A 73 8.14 5.81 10.64
CA VAL A 73 8.58 5.60 9.26
C VAL A 73 9.44 6.79 8.83
N ARG A 74 10.61 6.50 8.25
CA ARG A 74 11.58 7.49 7.78
C ARG A 74 11.73 7.41 6.27
N PRO A 75 12.11 8.51 5.60
CA PRO A 75 12.39 8.50 4.15
C PRO A 75 13.37 7.41 3.72
N LYS A 76 14.38 7.11 4.55
CA LYS A 76 15.34 6.02 4.30
C LYS A 76 14.69 4.64 4.30
N ASP A 77 13.68 4.41 5.13
CA ASP A 77 12.95 3.14 5.10
C ASP A 77 12.20 3.01 3.77
N CYS A 78 11.47 4.06 3.37
CA CYS A 78 10.75 4.10 2.09
C CYS A 78 11.71 3.83 0.93
N ALA A 79 12.84 4.52 0.88
CA ALA A 79 13.84 4.32 -0.17
C ALA A 79 14.33 2.86 -0.24
N GLY A 80 14.63 2.26 0.92
CA GLY A 80 15.02 0.86 1.00
C GLY A 80 13.92 -0.11 0.55
N TRP A 81 12.65 0.15 0.88
CA TRP A 81 11.52 -0.69 0.49
C TRP A 81 11.26 -0.65 -1.01
N PHE A 82 11.27 0.53 -1.63
CA PHE A 82 11.12 0.66 -3.08
C PHE A 82 12.28 0.00 -3.84
N GLN A 83 13.52 0.13 -3.36
CA GLN A 83 14.66 -0.59 -3.93
C GLN A 83 14.50 -2.11 -3.81
N HIS A 84 14.08 -2.60 -2.64
CA HIS A 84 13.85 -4.03 -2.41
C HIS A 84 12.79 -4.62 -3.34
N CYS A 85 11.71 -3.88 -3.59
CA CYS A 85 10.62 -4.31 -4.45
C CYS A 85 10.84 -4.05 -5.95
N LEU A 86 12.07 -3.72 -6.38
CA LEU A 86 12.45 -3.48 -7.78
C LEU A 86 11.82 -2.22 -8.40
N PHE A 87 11.58 -1.19 -7.59
CA PHE A 87 11.05 0.11 -8.02
C PHE A 87 11.99 1.29 -7.73
N PRO A 88 13.29 1.24 -8.10
CA PRO A 88 14.22 2.35 -7.86
C PRO A 88 13.83 3.65 -8.58
N GLN A 89 13.01 3.57 -9.63
CA GLN A 89 12.49 4.71 -10.39
C GLN A 89 11.45 5.55 -9.64
N CYS A 90 10.95 5.08 -8.50
CA CYS A 90 9.99 5.80 -7.66
C CYS A 90 10.67 6.68 -6.59
N LEU A 91 12.00 6.85 -6.66
CA LEU A 91 12.81 7.59 -5.69
C LEU A 91 13.25 8.97 -6.20
#